data_AF-A0A8X7TFP2-F1
#
_entry.id   AF-A0A8X7TFP2-F1
#
_cell.length_a   1.000
_cell.length_b   1.000
_cell.length_c   1.000
_cell.angle_alpha   90.00
_cell.angle_beta   90.00
_cell.angle_gamma   90.00
#
_symmetry.space_group_name_H-M   'P 1'
#
loop_
_entity.id
_entity.type
_entity.pdbx_description
1 polymer ?
#
loop_
_entity_poly.entity_id
_entity_poly.type
_entity_poly.pdbx_seq_one_letter_code
_entity_poly.pdbx_strand_id
1 'polypeptide(L)' 'MDSLTDDICALVLAKLPIKIFTVFKLVCKQWKSIVESPFFRNLFMSLHQNSASSSWSLMSIMSPPIT' A
#
# COMPACT_ATOMS: atom_id res chain seq x y z
N MET A 1 0.72 -20.58 5.21
CA MET A 1 0.93 -20.62 6.68
C MET A 1 1.47 -19.27 7.16
N ASP A 2 1.09 -18.15 6.50
CA ASP A 2 1.95 -16.95 6.45
C ASP A 2 1.19 -15.65 6.76
N SER A 3 -0.04 -15.71 7.28
CA SER A 3 -0.85 -14.52 7.52
C SER A 3 -0.16 -13.54 8.48
N LEU A 4 0.47 -14.04 9.54
CA LEU A 4 1.24 -13.22 10.48
C LEU A 4 2.42 -12.52 9.81
N THR A 5 3.11 -13.22 8.91
CA THR A 5 4.22 -12.64 8.13
C THR A 5 3.71 -11.55 7.19
N ASP A 6 2.58 -11.80 6.52
CA ASP A 6 1.93 -10.82 5.64
C ASP A 6 1.46 -9.58 6.40
N ASP A 7 0.92 -9.75 7.61
CA ASP A 7 0.47 -8.66 8.47
C ASP A 7 1.65 -7.78 8.93
N ILE A 8 2.77 -8.41 9.31
CA ILE A 8 4.00 -7.70 9.68
C ILE A 8 4.57 -6.97 8.46
N CYS A 9 4.62 -7.64 7.30
CA CYS A 9 5.04 -7.02 6.05
C CYS A 9 4.17 -5.82 5.70
N ALA A 10 2.84 -5.93 5.85
CA ALA A 10 1.91 -4.83 5.61
C ALA A 10 2.20 -3.64 6.54
N LEU A 11 2.44 -3.87 7.84
CA LEU A 11 2.82 -2.83 8.80
C LEU A 11 4.14 -2.14 8.44
N VAL A 12 5.16 -2.90 8.05
CA VAL A 12 6.45 -2.34 7.65
C VAL A 12 6.31 -1.52 6.36
N LEU A 13 5.67 -2.07 5.35
CA LEU A 13 5.45 -1.43 4.06
C LEU A 13 4.59 -0.16 4.18
N ALA A 14 3.60 -0.14 5.09
CA ALA A 14 2.70 0.99 5.25
C ALA A 14 3.38 2.22 5.90
N LYS A 15 4.50 2.02 6.59
CA LYS A 15 5.31 3.09 7.17
C LYS A 15 6.22 3.78 6.14
N LEU A 16 6.38 3.20 4.97
CA LEU A 16 7.25 3.74 3.93
C LEU A 16 6.53 4.80 3.08
N PRO A 17 7.26 5.71 2.40
CA PRO A 17 6.65 6.75 1.58
C PRO A 17 5.92 6.17 0.36
N ILE A 18 4.80 6.80 -0.01
CA ILE A 18 3.98 6.41 -1.17
C ILE A 18 4.76 6.36 -2.50
N LYS A 19 5.80 7.18 -2.65
CA LYS A 19 6.59 7.32 -3.89
C LYS A 19 7.26 6.01 -4.31
N ILE A 20 7.49 5.08 -3.37
CA ILE A 20 8.13 3.79 -3.63
C ILE A 20 7.15 2.61 -3.71
N PHE A 21 5.84 2.89 -3.69
CA PHE A 21 4.80 1.85 -3.71
C PHE A 21 4.83 0.99 -4.98
N THR A 22 5.10 1.61 -6.14
CA THR A 22 5.28 0.89 -7.41
C THR A 22 6.46 -0.08 -7.37
N VAL A 23 7.49 0.21 -6.57
CA VAL A 23 8.67 -0.64 -6.41
C VAL A 23 8.33 -1.90 -5.59
N PHE A 24 7.47 -1.78 -4.57
CA PHE A 24 7.06 -2.94 -3.76
C PHE A 24 6.39 -4.03 -4.57
N LYS A 25 5.60 -3.65 -5.59
CA LYS A 25 4.94 -4.59 -6.51
C LYS A 25 5.91 -5.41 -7.35
N LEU A 26 7.15 -4.94 -7.49
CA LEU A 26 8.19 -5.59 -8.30
C LEU A 26 9.11 -6.52 -7.49
N VAL A 27 9.08 -6.46 -6.15
CA VAL A 27 9.98 -7.24 -5.29
C VAL A 27 9.65 -8.73 -5.35
N CYS A 28 8.40 -9.09 -5.05
CA CYS A 28 7.93 -10.46 -5.13
C CYS A 28 6.38 -10.51 -5.22
N LYS A 29 5.85 -11.70 -5.59
CA LYS A 29 4.40 -11.92 -5.73
C LYS A 29 3.64 -11.67 -4.42
N GLN A 30 4.23 -12.03 -3.28
CA GLN A 30 3.62 -11.86 -1.96
C GLN A 30 3.47 -10.39 -1.60
N TRP A 31 4.52 -9.59 -1.78
CA TRP A 31 4.47 -8.15 -1.52
C TRP A 31 3.46 -7.45 -2.44
N LYS A 32 3.42 -7.83 -3.71
CA LYS A 32 2.38 -7.36 -4.64
C LYS A 32 0.97 -7.65 -4.11
N SER A 33 0.71 -8.88 -3.65
CA SER A 33 -0.58 -9.26 -3.09
C SER A 33 -0.94 -8.46 -1.83
N ILE A 34 0.03 -8.19 -0.95
CA ILE A 34 -0.17 -7.39 0.26
C ILE A 34 -0.54 -5.95 -0.11
N VAL A 35 0.21 -5.30 -0.99
CA VAL A 35 0.00 -3.89 -1.31
C VAL A 35 -1.27 -3.66 -2.14
N GLU A 36 -1.74 -4.65 -2.89
CA GLU A 36 -3.01 -4.59 -3.63
C GLU A 36 -4.24 -4.91 -2.75
N SER A 37 -4.02 -5.35 -1.50
CA SER A 37 -5.09 -5.66 -0.56
C SER A 37 -5.79 -4.39 -0.01
N PRO A 38 -7.13 -4.44 0.20
CA PRO A 38 -7.85 -3.37 0.87
C PRO A 38 -7.38 -3.15 2.32
N PHE A 39 -6.88 -4.19 3.00
CA PHE A 39 -6.34 -4.07 4.34
C PHE A 39 -5.15 -3.12 4.38
N PHE A 40 -4.17 -3.32 3.48
CA PHE A 40 -3.00 -2.46 3.37
C PHE A 40 -3.39 -1.02 3.06
N ARG A 41 -4.36 -0.83 2.15
CA ARG A 41 -4.85 0.49 1.77
C ARG A 41 -5.42 1.26 2.96
N ASN A 42 -6.25 0.61 3.78
CA ASN A 42 -6.81 1.22 4.99
C ASN A 42 -5.74 1.52 6.05
N LEU A 43 -4.79 0.59 6.23
CA LEU A 43 -3.65 0.77 7.14
C LEU A 43 -2.75 1.94 6.74
N PHE A 44 -2.44 2.05 5.44
CA PHE A 44 -1.66 3.15 4.92
C PHE A 44 -2.39 4.50 5.11
N MET A 45 -3.69 4.55 4.81
CA MET A 45 -4.48 5.77 5.00
C MET A 45 -4.55 6.19 6.48
N SER A 46 -4.70 5.27 7.43
CA SER A 46 -4.75 5.61 8.86
C SER A 46 -3.40 6.12 9.38
N LEU A 47 -2.28 5.57 8.89
CA LEU A 47 -0.94 6.01 9.29
C LEU A 47 -0.56 7.38 8.73
N HIS A 48 -1.04 7.73 7.53
CA HIS A 48 -0.69 8.97 6.83
C HIS A 48 -1.79 10.05 6.86
N GLN A 49 -2.85 9.86 7.66
CA GLN A 49 -4.05 10.70 7.74
C GLN A 49 -3.78 12.17 8.12
N ASN A 50 -2.63 12.47 8.74
CA ASN A 50 -2.29 13.81 9.21
C ASN A 50 -1.44 14.63 8.22
N SER A 51 -1.11 14.07 7.06
CA SER A 51 -0.48 14.84 5.98
C SER A 51 -1.60 15.48 5.16
N ALA A 52 -1.80 16.80 5.30
CA ALA A 52 -2.84 17.61 4.64
C ALA A 52 -2.83 17.59 3.08
N SER A 53 -2.05 16.68 2.48
CA SER A 53 -2.04 16.34 1.07
C SER A 53 -1.92 14.82 0.99
N SER A 54 -3.05 14.11 1.11
CA SER A 54 -3.06 12.65 1.02
C SER A 54 -2.72 12.26 -0.43
N SER A 55 -1.44 12.00 -0.67
CA SER A 55 -0.91 11.55 -1.95
C SER A 55 -1.59 10.26 -2.46
N TRP A 56 -2.37 9.58 -1.60
CA TRP A 56 -3.27 8.50 -1.95
C TRP A 56 -4.42 8.94 -2.88
N SER A 57 -4.99 10.13 -2.65
CA SER A 57 -6.03 10.72 -3.52
C SER A 57 -5.51 10.95 -4.94
N LEU A 58 -4.22 11.30 -5.07
CA LEU A 58 -3.53 11.42 -6.37
C LEU A 58 -3.27 10.04 -7.00
N MET A 59 -2.94 9.02 -6.20
CA MET A 59 -2.77 7.65 -6.70
C MET A 59 -4.08 7.03 -7.20
N SER A 60 -5.23 7.33 -6.58
CA SER A 60 -6.53 6.91 -7.11
C SER A 60 -6.88 7.55 -8.46
N ILE A 61 -6.32 8.72 -8.77
CA ILE A 61 -6.49 9.38 -10.07
C ILE A 61 -5.54 8.76 -11.12
N MET A 62 -4.36 8.29 -10.70
CA MET A 62 -3.35 7.69 -11.58
C MET A 62 -3.53 6.18 -11.84
N SER A 63 -4.43 5.51 -11.12
CA SER A 63 -4.88 4.16 -11.49
C SER A 63 -5.96 4.28 -12.56
N PRO A 64 -5.74 3.79 -13.80
CA PRO A 64 -6.77 3.80 -14.83
C PRO A 64 -7.99 2.97 -14.37
N PRO A 65 -9.22 3.40 -14.70
CA PRO A 65 -10.40 2.59 -14.44
C PRO A 65 -10.27 1.29 -15.22
N ILE A 66 -10.40 0.16 -14.52
CA ILE A 66 -10.67 -1.11 -15.17
C ILE A 66 -12.15 -1.04 -15.57
N THR A 67 -12.39 -1.13 -16.88
CA THR A 67 -13.66 -1.01 -17.61
C THR A 67 -14.90 -1.49 -16.87
#